data_AF-A0AA50HWW3-F1
#
_entry.id   AF-A0AA50HWW3-F1
#
_cell.length_a   1.000
_cell.length_b   1.000
_cell.length_c   1.000
_cell.angle_alpha   90.00
_cell.angle_beta   90.00
_cell.angle_gamma   90.00
#
_symmetry.space_group_name_H-M   'P 1'
#
loop_
_entity.id
_entity.type
_entity.pdbx_description
1 polymer ?
#
loop_
_entity_poly.entity_id
_entity_poly.type
_entity_poly.pdbx_seq_one_letter_code
_entity_poly.pdbx_strand_id
1 'polypeptide(L)'
;MIDTEDIEKTLLSLEDLYNEAEQTNEIRKLSFFSKLAIIEVCNWIEEVQDKMLMQLTQDKINEENKKYIGEIIKNNHGFGYNKNFRKLLLNIIGIIELEKVEKN
;
A
#
# COMPACT_ATOMS: atom_id res chain seq x y z
N MET A 1 -10.42 -6.24 1.24
CA MET A 1 -10.55 -5.09 0.31
C MET A 1 -10.42 -3.85 1.17
N ILE A 2 -9.73 -2.79 0.75
CA ILE A 2 -9.88 -1.51 1.49
C ILE A 2 -11.35 -1.15 1.33
N ASP A 3 -12.04 -0.93 2.45
CA ASP A 3 -13.45 -0.58 2.38
C ASP A 3 -13.56 0.84 1.84
N THR A 4 -14.24 0.98 0.70
CA THR A 4 -14.49 2.30 0.11
C THR A 4 -15.30 3.19 1.05
N GLU A 5 -16.15 2.60 1.90
CA GLU A 5 -16.84 3.33 2.96
C GLU A 5 -15.87 3.86 4.02
N ASP A 6 -14.82 3.12 4.37
CA ASP A 6 -13.84 3.57 5.36
C ASP A 6 -12.95 4.67 4.79
N ILE A 7 -12.59 4.59 3.50
CA ILE A 7 -11.93 5.68 2.77
C ILE A 7 -12.79 6.93 2.83
N GLU A 8 -14.07 6.81 2.47
CA GLU A 8 -15.01 7.93 2.45
C GLU A 8 -15.19 8.55 3.83
N LYS A 9 -15.43 7.73 4.87
CA LYS A 9 -15.52 8.19 6.27
C LYS A 9 -14.26 8.94 6.71
N THR A 10 -13.08 8.45 6.32
CA THR A 10 -11.79 9.07 6.66
C THR A 10 -11.64 10.42 5.97
N LEU A 11 -11.94 10.50 4.67
CA LEU A 11 -11.86 11.73 3.90
C LEU A 11 -12.85 12.78 4.42
N LEU A 12 -14.09 12.39 4.70
CA LEU A 12 -15.10 13.28 5.28
C LEU A 12 -14.65 13.81 6.64
N SER A 13 -14.09 12.95 7.50
CA SER A 13 -13.57 13.38 8.81
C SER A 13 -12.41 14.38 8.67
N LEU A 14 -11.52 14.19 7.68
CA LEU A 14 -10.42 15.12 7.41
C LEU A 14 -10.90 16.45 6.82
N GLU A 15 -11.93 16.40 5.97
CA GLU A 15 -12.58 17.58 5.41
C GLU A 15 -13.27 18.41 6.50
N ASP A 16 -14.01 17.77 7.40
CA ASP A 16 -14.65 18.42 8.55
C ASP A 16 -13.60 19.12 9.43
N LEU A 17 -12.51 18.43 9.78
CA LEU A 17 -11.40 19.00 10.57
C LEU A 17 -10.73 20.18 9.85
N TYR A 18 -10.58 20.10 8.53
CA TYR A 18 -10.03 21.18 7.71
C TYR A 18 -10.95 22.40 7.74
N ASN A 19 -12.25 22.20 7.50
CA ASN A 19 -13.25 23.25 7.46
C ASN A 19 -13.39 23.95 8.83
N GLU A 20 -13.35 23.20 9.93
CA GLU A 20 -13.33 23.76 11.28
C GLU A 20 -12.09 24.66 11.50
N ALA A 21 -10.91 24.20 11.09
CA ALA A 21 -9.68 24.99 11.20
C ALA A 21 -9.66 26.22 10.28
N GLU A 22 -10.37 26.18 9.16
CA GLU A 22 -10.52 27.32 8.25
C GLU A 22 -11.38 28.40 8.90
N GLN A 23 -12.50 28.02 9.53
CA GLN A 23 -13.39 28.93 10.25
C GLN A 23 -12.70 29.61 11.44
N THR A 24 -11.81 28.91 12.15
CA THR A 24 -11.03 29.47 13.27
C THR A 24 -9.74 30.18 12.81
N ASN A 25 -9.48 30.21 11.49
CA ASN A 25 -8.29 30.81 10.86
C ASN A 25 -6.95 30.23 11.37
N GLU A 26 -6.94 28.94 11.72
CA GLU A 26 -5.78 28.23 12.26
C GLU A 26 -4.88 27.66 11.15
N ILE A 27 -4.10 28.55 10.51
CA ILE A 27 -3.26 28.25 9.33
C ILE A 27 -2.37 27.00 9.51
N ARG A 28 -1.85 26.74 10.71
CA ARG A 28 -1.02 25.53 10.97
C ARG A 28 -1.82 24.24 10.86
N LYS A 29 -3.05 24.22 11.37
CA LYS A 29 -3.93 23.06 11.32
C LYS A 29 -4.34 22.73 9.90
N LEU A 30 -4.67 23.74 9.08
CA LEU A 30 -4.94 23.57 7.66
C LEU A 30 -3.82 22.82 6.93
N SER A 31 -2.56 23.21 7.18
CA SER A 31 -1.39 22.53 6.62
C SER A 31 -1.24 21.09 7.12
N PHE A 32 -1.52 20.85 8.40
CA PHE A 32 -1.43 19.50 8.98
C PHE A 32 -2.48 18.57 8.40
N PHE A 33 -3.74 18.99 8.31
CA PHE A 33 -4.80 18.16 7.76
C PHE A 33 -4.60 17.86 6.27
N SER A 34 -4.11 18.84 5.50
CA SER A 34 -3.74 18.62 4.09
C SER A 34 -2.64 17.55 3.96
N LYS A 35 -1.62 17.59 4.82
CA LYS A 35 -0.55 16.59 4.83
C LYS A 35 -1.03 15.23 5.30
N LEU A 36 -1.94 15.20 6.27
CA LEU A 36 -2.53 13.96 6.77
C LEU A 36 -3.35 13.26 5.68
N ALA A 37 -4.16 14.00 4.93
CA ALA A 37 -4.88 13.45 3.77
C ALA A 37 -3.94 12.84 2.73
N ILE A 38 -2.80 13.47 2.45
CA ILE A 38 -1.79 12.91 1.55
C ILE A 38 -1.21 11.61 2.11
N ILE A 39 -0.93 11.55 3.41
CA ILE A 39 -0.40 10.34 4.07
C ILE A 39 -1.42 9.19 3.98
N GLU A 40 -2.71 9.44 4.22
CA GLU A 40 -3.76 8.42 4.10
C GLU A 40 -3.85 7.87 2.67
N VAL A 41 -3.81 8.76 1.67
CA VAL A 41 -3.80 8.32 0.26
C VAL A 41 -2.58 7.46 -0.06
N CYS A 42 -1.39 7.83 0.44
CA CYS A 42 -0.19 7.01 0.28
C CYS A 42 -0.36 5.62 0.91
N ASN A 43 -0.91 5.55 2.13
CA ASN A 43 -1.17 4.28 2.83
C ASN A 43 -2.12 3.38 2.02
N TRP A 44 -3.23 3.92 1.50
CA TRP A 44 -4.17 3.12 0.70
C TRP A 44 -3.54 2.57 -0.57
N ILE A 45 -2.69 3.36 -1.24
CA ILE A 45 -2.02 2.88 -2.43
C ILE A 45 -0.98 1.81 -2.09
N GLU A 46 -0.23 1.93 -0.99
CA GLU A 46 0.66 0.86 -0.51
C GLU A 46 -0.11 -0.42 -0.21
N GLU A 47 -1.25 -0.32 0.48
CA GLU A 47 -2.10 -1.48 0.75
C GLU A 47 -2.62 -2.17 -0.53
N VAL A 48 -3.00 -1.39 -1.55
CA VAL A 48 -3.43 -1.93 -2.84
C VAL A 48 -2.28 -2.64 -3.54
N GLN A 49 -1.07 -2.06 -3.51
CA GLN A 49 0.12 -2.67 -4.07
C GLN A 49 0.45 -4.00 -3.39
N ASP A 50 0.45 -4.04 -2.06
CA ASP A 50 0.72 -5.26 -1.29
C ASP A 50 -0.32 -6.35 -1.59
N LYS A 51 -1.61 -5.99 -1.62
CA LYS A 51 -2.70 -6.92 -1.98
C LYS A 51 -2.53 -7.47 -3.39
N MET A 52 -2.18 -6.62 -4.37
CA MET A 52 -1.92 -7.05 -5.75
C MET A 52 -0.77 -8.07 -5.81
N LEU A 53 0.33 -7.81 -5.09
CA LEU A 53 1.48 -8.71 -5.04
C LEU A 53 1.14 -10.04 -4.37
N MET A 54 0.37 -10.03 -3.27
CA MET A 54 -0.08 -11.25 -2.60
C MET A 54 -0.98 -12.10 -3.50
N GLN A 55 -1.93 -11.47 -4.21
CA GLN A 55 -2.82 -12.17 -5.16
C GLN A 55 -2.06 -12.87 -6.28
N LEU A 56 -0.95 -12.28 -6.77
CA LEU A 56 -0.12 -12.92 -7.80
C LEU A 56 0.49 -14.26 -7.34
N THR A 57 0.64 -14.47 -6.03
CA THR A 57 1.31 -15.65 -5.45
C THR A 57 0.36 -16.74 -4.96
N GLN A 58 -0.92 -16.44 -4.77
CA GLN A 58 -1.83 -17.27 -3.99
C GLN A 58 -1.97 -18.71 -4.52
N ASP A 59 -1.95 -18.88 -5.84
CA ASP A 59 -2.17 -20.19 -6.49
C ASP A 59 -0.95 -20.72 -7.27
N LYS A 60 0.18 -19.99 -7.26
CA LYS A 60 1.29 -20.26 -8.19
C LYS A 60 2.54 -20.86 -7.55
N ILE A 61 2.67 -20.76 -6.23
CA ILE A 61 3.89 -21.10 -5.51
C ILE A 61 3.62 -21.88 -4.23
N ASN A 62 4.64 -22.54 -3.71
CA ASN A 62 4.60 -23.31 -2.48
C ASN A 62 4.51 -22.39 -1.23
N GLU A 63 4.17 -22.98 -0.08
CA GLU A 63 3.95 -22.23 1.16
C GLU A 63 5.22 -21.57 1.72
N GLU A 64 6.41 -22.11 1.43
CA GLU A 64 7.69 -21.52 1.86
C GLU A 64 7.98 -20.22 1.11
N ASN A 65 7.85 -20.25 -0.22
CA ASN A 65 7.99 -19.08 -1.09
C ASN A 65 6.91 -18.03 -0.81
N LYS A 66 5.68 -18.43 -0.47
CA LYS A 66 4.62 -17.49 -0.04
C LYS A 66 5.02 -16.73 1.22
N LYS A 67 5.55 -17.43 2.23
CA LYS A 67 6.02 -16.81 3.47
C LYS A 67 7.17 -15.84 3.20
N TYR A 68 8.15 -16.27 2.41
CA TYR A 68 9.28 -15.43 2.04
C TYR A 68 8.84 -14.15 1.32
N ILE A 69 7.93 -14.25 0.34
CA ILE A 69 7.39 -13.07 -0.34
C ILE A 69 6.64 -12.15 0.61
N GLY A 70 5.83 -12.72 1.52
CA GLY A 70 5.15 -11.94 2.56
C GLY A 70 6.11 -11.13 3.43
N GLU A 71 7.27 -11.69 3.78
CA GLU A 71 8.32 -10.97 4.50
C GLU A 71 8.96 -9.85 3.66
N ILE A 72 9.25 -10.10 2.37
CA ILE A 72 9.82 -9.07 1.49
C ILE A 72 8.84 -7.90 1.32
N ILE A 73 7.56 -8.18 1.10
CA ILE A 73 6.51 -7.16 0.97
C ILE A 73 6.44 -6.33 2.26
N LYS A 74 6.36 -6.99 3.42
CA LYS A 74 6.28 -6.31 4.72
C LYS A 74 7.49 -5.41 5.02
N ASN A 75 8.68 -5.80 4.57
CA ASN A 75 9.92 -5.03 4.79
C ASN A 75 10.15 -3.94 3.73
N ASN A 76 9.32 -3.88 2.69
CA ASN A 76 9.42 -2.86 1.67
C ASN A 76 8.66 -1.61 2.11
N HIS A 77 9.41 -0.55 2.41
CA HIS A 77 8.84 0.72 2.83
C HIS A 77 9.02 1.80 1.76
N GLY A 78 7.94 2.55 1.53
CA GLY A 78 7.92 3.74 0.70
C GLY A 78 7.37 3.53 -0.71
N PHE A 79 7.11 4.66 -1.35
CA PHE A 79 6.18 4.74 -2.46
C PHE A 79 6.80 4.69 -3.88
N GLY A 80 8.12 4.58 -3.99
CA GLY A 80 8.81 4.75 -5.27
C GLY A 80 8.59 3.57 -6.22
N TYR A 81 7.85 3.75 -7.33
CA TYR A 81 7.59 2.67 -8.29
C TYR A 81 8.87 1.93 -8.73
N ASN A 82 9.87 2.65 -9.24
CA ASN A 82 11.09 2.02 -9.74
C ASN A 82 11.99 1.44 -8.64
N LYS A 83 11.96 2.04 -7.44
CA LYS A 83 12.87 1.69 -6.34
C LYS A 83 12.33 0.54 -5.48
N ASN A 84 11.02 0.51 -5.30
CA ASN A 84 10.32 -0.35 -4.35
C ASN A 84 9.42 -1.34 -5.10
N PHE A 85 8.30 -0.86 -5.66
CA PHE A 85 7.26 -1.73 -6.24
C PHE A 85 7.74 -2.59 -7.42
N ARG A 86 8.43 -1.99 -8.40
CA ARG A 86 8.95 -2.73 -9.57
C ARG A 86 9.95 -3.80 -9.17
N LYS A 87 10.82 -3.49 -8.19
CA LYS A 87 11.82 -4.43 -7.69
C LYS A 87 11.14 -5.63 -7.01
N LEU A 88 10.13 -5.39 -6.19
CA LEU A 88 9.30 -6.45 -5.61
C LEU A 88 8.64 -7.31 -6.68
N LEU A 89 8.03 -6.67 -7.68
CA LEU A 89 7.34 -7.37 -8.77
C LEU A 89 8.30 -8.29 -9.54
N LEU A 90 9.50 -7.81 -9.86
CA LEU A 90 10.54 -8.62 -10.52
C LEU A 90 10.95 -9.81 -9.67
N ASN A 91 11.16 -9.62 -8.36
CA ASN A 91 11.52 -10.71 -7.45
C ASN A 91 10.41 -11.77 -7.39
N ILE A 92 9.15 -11.34 -7.24
CA ILE A 92 8.01 -12.25 -7.15
C ILE A 92 7.82 -13.05 -8.44
N ILE A 93 7.90 -12.40 -9.60
CA ILE A 93 7.84 -13.08 -10.90
C ILE A 93 9.00 -14.07 -11.03
N GLY A 94 10.21 -13.66 -10.64
CA GLY A 94 11.39 -14.54 -10.66
C GLY A 94 11.21 -15.80 -9.81
N ILE A 95 10.66 -15.66 -8.59
CA ILE A 95 10.38 -16.80 -7.70
C ILE A 95 9.34 -17.73 -8.32
N ILE A 96 8.26 -17.19 -8.89
CA ILE A 96 7.23 -17.98 -9.56
C ILE A 96 7.82 -18.79 -10.71
N GLU A 97 8.68 -18.20 -11.54
CA GLU A 97 9.31 -18.91 -12.66
C GLU A 97 10.36 -19.92 -12.18
N LEU A 98 11.14 -19.59 -11.14
CA LEU A 98 12.11 -20.52 -10.56
C LEU A 98 11.44 -21.79 -10.04
N GLU A 99 10.33 -21.66 -9.33
CA GLU A 99 9.63 -22.82 -8.77
C GLU A 99 9.06 -23.75 -9.88
N LYS A 100 8.70 -23.20 -11.05
CA LYS A 100 8.32 -24.03 -12.21
C LYS A 100 9.49 -24.82 -12.76
N VAL A 101 10.70 -24.25 -12.73
CA VAL A 101 11.92 -24.93 -13.19
C VAL A 101 12.30 -26.03 -12.21
N GLU A 102 12.19 -25.80 -10.90
CA GLU A 102 12.52 -26.79 -9.85
C GLU A 102 11.51 -27.95 -9.76
N LYS A 103 10.28 -27.76 -10.24
CA LYS A 103 9.25 -28.81 -10.32
C LYS A 103 9.33 -29.66 -11.59
N ASN A 104 10.11 -29.26 -12.59
CA ASN A 104 10.43 -30.09 -13.76
C ASN A 104 11.56 -31.06 -13.44
#